data_AF-Q3ZJ30-F1
#
_entry.id   AF-Q3ZJ30-F1
#
_cell.length_a   1.000
_cell.length_b   1.000
_cell.length_c   1.000
_cell.angle_alpha   90.00
_cell.angle_beta   90.00
_cell.angle_gamma   90.00
#
_symmetry.space_group_name_H-M   'P 1'
#
loop_
_entity.id
_entity.type
_entity.pdbx_description
1 polymer ?
#
loop_
_entity_poly.entity_id
_entity_poly.type
_entity_poly.pdbx_seq_one_letter_code
_entity_poly.pdbx_strand_id
1 'polypeptide(L)'
;MNIYVDFINYLKKEEKHLLKKTNHRNLERHHIIPFHQGGFKEGPVILCTARNHALAHYYRYLVYKQKGDFVAFTMRANQKIGSSERALLAVEKNKLVGNLFWDSK
;
A
#
# COMPACT_ATOMS: atom_id res chain seq x y z
N MET A 1 -5.22 15.87 -18.35
CA MET A 1 -5.27 15.86 -16.87
C MET A 1 -5.03 14.44 -16.38
N ASN A 2 -4.00 14.19 -15.57
CA ASN A 2 -3.69 12.85 -15.08
C ASN A 2 -4.11 12.77 -13.61
N ILE A 3 -5.31 12.22 -13.38
CA ILE A 3 -5.93 12.14 -12.05
C ILE A 3 -5.06 11.44 -11.01
N TYR A 4 -4.19 10.52 -11.44
CA TYR A 4 -3.25 9.86 -10.53
C TYR A 4 -2.15 10.82 -10.08
N VAL A 5 -1.58 11.60 -11.00
CA VAL A 5 -0.57 12.63 -10.65
C VAL A 5 -1.18 13.68 -9.73
N ASP A 6 -2.41 14.10 -9.98
CA ASP A 6 -3.13 15.05 -9.12
C ASP A 6 -3.36 14.48 -7.72
N PHE A 7 -3.77 13.21 -7.63
CA PHE A 7 -3.93 12.51 -6.35
C PHE A 7 -2.59 12.35 -5.61
N ILE A 8 -1.50 12.05 -6.31
CA ILE A 8 -0.16 11.95 -5.74
C ILE A 8 0.30 13.31 -5.17
N ASN A 9 0.00 14.41 -5.85
CA ASN A 9 0.28 15.75 -5.35
C ASN A 9 -0.54 16.08 -4.10
N TYR A 10 -1.80 15.65 -4.06
CA TYR A 10 -2.62 15.70 -2.85
C TYR A 10 -1.99 14.88 -1.71
N LEU A 11 -1.59 13.62 -1.96
CA LEU A 11 -0.97 12.76 -0.95
C LEU A 11 0.34 13.33 -0.41
N LYS A 12 1.17 13.97 -1.23
CA LYS A 12 2.39 14.66 -0.76
C LYS A 12 2.09 15.80 0.21
N LYS A 13 0.98 16.52 0.01
CA LYS A 13 0.54 17.56 0.96
C LYS A 13 0.02 16.92 2.24
N GLU A 14 -0.82 15.88 2.10
CA GLU A 14 -1.42 15.16 3.21
C GLU A 14 -0.37 14.48 4.10
N GLU A 15 0.66 13.87 3.50
CA GLU A 15 1.80 13.28 4.20
C GLU A 15 2.45 14.27 5.17
N LYS A 16 2.67 15.53 4.76
CA LYS A 16 3.22 16.57 5.64
C LYS A 16 2.32 16.86 6.84
N HIS A 17 1.00 16.74 6.68
CA HIS A 17 0.05 16.90 7.79
C HIS A 17 0.02 15.67 8.69
N LEU A 18 0.09 14.46 8.12
CA LEU A 18 0.13 13.19 8.85
C LEU A 18 1.42 13.05 9.68
N LEU A 19 2.55 13.51 9.15
CA LEU A 19 3.85 13.48 9.84
C LEU A 19 3.94 14.49 11.00
N LYS A 20 3.06 15.49 11.06
CA LYS A 20 2.97 16.40 12.22
C LYS A 20 2.17 15.82 13.38
N LYS A 21 1.36 14.78 13.14
CA LYS A 21 0.56 14.12 14.19
C LYS A 21 1.44 13.09 14.90
N THR A 22 1.38 13.02 16.23
CA THR A 22 2.21 12.15 17.09
C THR A 22 1.97 10.65 16.93
N ASN A 23 0.98 10.22 16.14
CA ASN A 23 0.62 8.81 16.00
C ASN A 23 0.79 8.30 14.55
N HIS A 24 2.01 7.89 14.20
CA HIS A 24 2.36 7.34 12.89
C HIS A 24 2.04 5.85 12.71
N ARG A 25 1.50 5.17 13.73
CA ARG A 25 1.40 3.70 13.79
C ARG A 25 0.56 3.05 12.68
N ASN A 26 -0.16 3.85 11.87
CA ASN A 26 -1.09 3.37 10.85
C ASN A 26 -0.80 3.89 9.43
N LEU A 27 0.40 4.46 9.20
CA LEU A 27 0.79 4.91 7.86
C LEU A 27 1.41 3.75 7.05
N GLU A 28 1.06 3.68 5.77
CA GLU A 28 1.58 2.72 4.81
C GLU A 28 2.45 3.41 3.77
N ARG A 29 3.51 2.72 3.34
CA ARG A 29 4.36 3.14 2.22
C ARG A 29 3.69 2.76 0.90
N HIS A 30 3.37 3.75 0.08
CA HIS A 30 2.91 3.56 -1.29
C HIS A 30 4.04 3.95 -2.26
N HIS A 31 4.46 3.02 -3.13
CA HIS A 31 5.37 3.32 -4.24
C HIS A 31 4.61 4.00 -5.37
N ILE A 32 5.04 5.20 -5.77
CA ILE A 32 4.43 5.96 -6.88
C ILE A 32 4.56 5.18 -8.19
N ILE A 33 5.70 4.51 -8.37
CA ILE A 33 5.91 3.54 -9.45
C ILE A 33 6.16 2.20 -8.76
N PRO A 34 5.21 1.24 -8.84
CA PRO A 34 5.34 -0.04 -8.17
C PRO A 34 6.25 -1.00 -8.93
N PHE A 35 6.79 -1.97 -8.19
CA PHE A 35 7.81 -2.90 -8.69
C PHE A 35 7.39 -3.69 -9.94
N HIS A 36 6.15 -4.17 -9.98
CA HIS A 36 5.61 -4.90 -11.13
C HIS A 36 5.54 -4.09 -12.44
N GLN A 37 5.81 -2.77 -12.40
CA GLN A 37 5.92 -1.89 -13.57
C GLN A 37 7.33 -1.29 -13.73
N GLY A 38 8.36 -1.96 -13.21
CA GLY A 38 9.74 -1.48 -13.31
C GLY A 38 10.10 -0.40 -12.28
N GLY A 39 9.25 -0.18 -11.27
CA GLY A 39 9.59 0.65 -10.13
C GLY A 39 10.71 0.03 -9.28
N PHE A 40 11.54 0.86 -8.67
CA PHE A 40 12.60 0.39 -7.79
C PHE A 40 12.07 0.15 -6.37
N LYS A 41 12.68 -0.81 -5.65
CA LYS A 41 12.39 -1.06 -4.22
C LYS A 41 12.60 0.20 -3.38
N GLU A 42 13.62 0.98 -3.73
CA GLU A 42 14.00 2.27 -3.14
C GLU A 42 13.50 3.46 -3.96
N GLY A 43 12.52 3.23 -4.84
CA GLY A 43 11.89 4.28 -5.64
C GLY A 43 11.10 5.28 -4.80
N PRO A 44 10.54 6.33 -5.44
CA PRO A 44 9.79 7.34 -4.73
C PRO A 44 8.56 6.74 -4.03
N VAL A 45 8.50 6.95 -2.72
CA VAL A 45 7.44 6.48 -1.83
C VAL A 45 6.75 7.65 -1.15
N ILE A 46 5.47 7.47 -0.84
CA ILE A 46 4.69 8.39 -0.01
C ILE A 46 4.06 7.61 1.14
N LEU A 47 4.10 8.19 2.34
CA LEU A 47 3.40 7.69 3.51
C LEU A 47 1.96 8.20 3.51
N CYS A 48 1.01 7.27 3.52
CA CYS A 48 -0.41 7.61 3.50
C CYS A 48 -1.22 6.63 4.36
N THR A 49 -2.48 6.95 4.63
CA THR A 49 -3.38 6.02 5.34
C THR A 49 -3.69 4.80 4.47
N ALA A 50 -4.07 3.68 5.07
CA ALA A 50 -4.48 2.48 4.33
C ALA A 50 -5.60 2.76 3.31
N ARG A 51 -6.55 3.64 3.64
CA ARG A 51 -7.59 4.11 2.71
C ARG A 51 -6.99 4.83 1.51
N ASN A 52 -6.08 5.77 1.74
CA ASN A 52 -5.42 6.51 0.67
C ASN A 52 -4.52 5.61 -0.18
N HIS A 53 -3.90 4.59 0.41
CA HIS A 53 -3.12 3.60 -0.32
C HIS A 53 -4.00 2.78 -1.28
N ALA A 54 -5.17 2.31 -0.84
CA ALA A 54 -6.13 1.63 -1.70
C ALA A 54 -6.59 2.55 -2.85
N LEU A 55 -6.95 3.80 -2.54
CA LEU A 55 -7.34 4.78 -3.56
C LEU A 55 -6.22 5.10 -4.56
N ALA A 56 -4.95 5.13 -4.11
CA ALA A 56 -3.82 5.36 -4.98
C ALA A 56 -3.72 4.26 -6.06
N HIS A 57 -3.88 3.00 -5.68
CA HIS A 57 -3.98 1.90 -6.65
C HIS A 57 -5.19 2.04 -7.58
N TYR A 58 -6.35 2.43 -7.06
CA TYR A 58 -7.54 2.63 -7.90
C TYR A 58 -7.34 3.73 -8.96
N TYR A 59 -6.84 4.91 -8.57
CA TYR A 59 -6.56 5.98 -9.53
C TYR A 59 -5.48 5.60 -10.54
N ARG A 60 -4.46 4.85 -10.10
CA ARG A 60 -3.43 4.32 -10.99
C ARG A 60 -4.02 3.34 -12.00
N TYR A 61 -4.92 2.45 -11.58
CA TYR A 61 -5.67 1.56 -12.47
C TYR A 61 -6.53 2.33 -13.48
N LEU A 62 -7.24 3.39 -13.05
CA LEU A 62 -8.05 4.20 -13.95
C LEU A 62 -7.23 4.82 -15.08
N VAL A 63 -5.99 5.25 -14.79
CA VAL A 63 -5.08 5.89 -15.75
C VAL A 63 -4.34 4.87 -16.63
N TYR A 64 -3.72 3.84 -16.04
CA TYR A 64 -2.77 2.96 -16.74
C TYR A 64 -3.34 1.57 -17.07
N LYS A 65 -4.55 1.24 -16.61
CA LYS A 65 -5.28 -0.03 -16.84
C LYS A 65 -4.49 -1.30 -16.48
N GLN A 66 -3.62 -1.19 -15.49
CA GLN A 66 -2.77 -2.30 -15.04
C GLN A 66 -3.53 -3.22 -14.08
N LYS A 67 -3.60 -4.51 -14.41
CA LYS A 67 -4.32 -5.50 -13.61
C LYS A 67 -3.80 -5.58 -12.17
N GLY A 68 -2.48 -5.44 -11.97
CA GLY A 68 -1.87 -5.49 -10.65
C GLY A 68 -2.36 -4.39 -9.70
N ASP A 69 -2.68 -3.20 -10.23
CA ASP A 69 -3.28 -2.14 -9.42
C ASP A 69 -4.73 -2.44 -9.05
N PHE A 70 -5.50 -3.01 -9.97
CA PHE A 70 -6.87 -3.39 -9.65
C PHE A 70 -6.90 -4.48 -8.58
N VAL A 71 -6.03 -5.48 -8.70
CA VAL A 71 -5.86 -6.52 -7.66
C VAL A 71 -5.43 -5.90 -6.33
N ALA A 72 -4.45 -5.00 -6.33
CA ALA A 72 -4.00 -4.33 -5.11
C ALA A 72 -5.12 -3.50 -4.47
N PHE A 73 -5.94 -2.80 -5.26
CA PHE A 73 -7.10 -2.08 -4.78
C PHE A 73 -8.14 -3.03 -4.17
N THR A 74 -8.55 -4.08 -4.88
CA THR A 74 -9.59 -5.00 -4.38
C THR A 74 -9.16 -5.75 -3.14
N MET A 75 -7.89 -6.15 -3.04
CA MET A 75 -7.35 -6.79 -1.84
C MET A 75 -7.39 -5.86 -0.62
N ARG A 76 -7.22 -4.55 -0.81
CA ARG A 76 -7.14 -3.55 0.27
C ARG A 76 -8.48 -2.86 0.56
N ALA A 77 -9.37 -2.81 -0.41
CA ALA A 77 -10.67 -2.17 -0.29
C ALA A 77 -11.51 -2.87 0.80
N ASN A 78 -12.24 -2.07 1.58
CA ASN A 78 -13.15 -2.54 2.64
C ASN A 78 -12.53 -3.43 3.73
N GLN A 79 -11.21 -3.42 3.89
CA GLN A 79 -10.57 -4.05 5.03
C GLN A 79 -10.94 -3.29 6.32
N LYS A 80 -11.56 -3.98 7.27
CA LYS A 80 -11.94 -3.44 8.59
C LYS A 80 -10.84 -3.60 9.64
N ILE A 81 -9.89 -4.49 9.38
CA ILE A 81 -8.80 -4.85 10.29
C ILE A 81 -7.60 -3.92 10.13
N GLY A 82 -6.88 -3.68 11.22
CA GLY A 82 -5.70 -2.81 11.27
C GLY A 82 -4.45 -3.40 10.61
N SER A 83 -3.39 -2.60 10.44
CA SER A 83 -2.11 -3.07 9.89
C SER A 83 -1.48 -4.18 10.73
N SER A 84 -1.52 -4.06 12.06
CA SER A 84 -1.00 -5.07 12.99
C SER A 84 -1.73 -6.40 12.86
N GLU A 85 -3.06 -6.37 12.78
CA GLU A 85 -3.88 -7.57 12.64
C GLU A 85 -3.66 -8.24 11.28
N ARG A 86 -3.54 -7.44 10.20
CA ARG A 86 -3.12 -7.97 8.89
C ARG A 86 -1.77 -8.66 8.92
N ALA A 87 -0.81 -8.10 9.66
CA ALA A 87 0.51 -8.69 9.81
C ALA A 87 0.44 -10.03 10.55
N LEU A 88 -0.37 -10.14 11.61
CA LEU A 88 -0.58 -11.40 12.34
C LEU A 88 -1.22 -12.48 11.44
N LEU A 89 -2.26 -12.13 10.67
CA LEU A 89 -2.88 -13.05 9.72
C LEU A 89 -1.91 -13.51 8.63
N ALA A 90 -1.03 -12.61 8.15
CA ALA A 90 0.00 -12.97 7.19
C ALA A 90 1.01 -13.96 7.78
N VAL A 91 1.42 -13.77 9.04
CA VAL A 91 2.31 -14.69 9.76
C VAL A 91 1.64 -16.05 9.95
N GLU A 92 0.38 -16.10 10.39
CA GLU A 92 -0.37 -17.34 10.58
C GLU A 92 -0.51 -18.11 9.27
N LYS A 93 -0.87 -17.42 8.17
CA LYS A 93 -0.92 -18.05 6.85
C LYS A 93 0.44 -18.61 6.43
N ASN A 94 1.53 -17.87 6.63
CA ASN A 94 2.89 -18.34 6.29
C ASN A 94 3.31 -19.57 7.10
N LYS A 95 2.89 -19.69 8.37
CA LYS A 95 3.07 -20.92 9.17
C LYS A 95 2.38 -22.11 8.52
N LEU A 96 1.12 -21.94 8.13
CA LEU A 96 0.31 -23.02 7.54
C LEU A 96 0.87 -23.51 6.20
N VAL A 97 1.41 -22.61 5.37
CA VAL A 97 1.98 -22.97 4.05
C VAL A 97 3.45 -23.37 4.09
N GLY A 98 4.09 -23.41 5.27
CA GLY A 98 5.51 -23.76 5.42
C GLY A 98 6.47 -22.75 4.77
N ASN A 99 6.04 -21.49 4.60
CA ASN A 99 6.84 -20.43 3.96
C ASN A 99 7.49 -19.49 5.00
N LEU A 100 7.75 -20.01 6.20
CA LEU A 100 8.53 -19.31 7.21
C LEU A 100 10.02 -19.61 7.02
N PHE A 101 10.86 -18.64 7.39
CA PHE A 101 12.33 -18.75 7.34
C PHE A 101 12.88 -19.88 8.24
N TRP A 102 12.09 -20.35 9.20
CA TRP A 102 12.43 -21.47 10.09
C TRP A 102 11.36 -22.55 9.91
N ASP A 103 11.71 -23.62 9.20
CA ASP A 103 10.92 -24.85 9.16
C ASP A 103 11.51 -25.77 10.23
N SER A 104 10.75 -26.04 11.30
CA SER A 104 11.20 -26.87 12.43
C SER A 104 11.11 -28.37 12.14
N LYS A 105 11.20 -28.77 10.87
CA LYS A 105 11.20 -30.17 10.47
C LYS A 105 12.57 -30.80 10.66
#